data_AF-A0A968M8C5-F1
#
_entry.id   AF-A0A968M8C5-F1
#
_cell.length_a   1.000
_cell.length_b   1.000
_cell.length_c   1.000
_cell.angle_alpha   90.00
_cell.angle_beta   90.00
_cell.angle_gamma   90.00
#
_symmetry.space_group_name_H-M   'P 1'
#
loop_
_entity.id
_entity.type
_entity.pdbx_description
1 polymer ?
#
loop_
_entity_poly.entity_id
_entity_poly.type
_entity_poly.pdbx_seq_one_letter_code
_entity_poly.pdbx_strand_id
1 'polypeptide(L)'
;MDFLTPSLLLGQVIGRFANFFNYESYGGPTSVFWKMYVPDSANFYENLNQKFFHPTFLYEIIPNFILLLVLLWNYRGLTKRKAGLVFGFYALGYGIIRFFVEFFRLDALVIELPKYFHWPILSIEIHEIRVSQLAALFLMLVGLIVLKFRSEIVYIRKSMIDLKVKKDRRIKV
;
A
#
# COMPACT_ATOMS: atom_id res chain seq x y z
N MET A 1 9.45 13.87 -3.36
CA MET A 1 8.73 12.65 -2.94
C MET A 1 9.49 11.89 -1.86
N ASP A 2 10.68 11.34 -2.13
CA ASP A 2 11.41 10.49 -1.15
C ASP A 2 11.60 11.07 0.27
N PHE A 3 11.77 12.39 0.42
CA PHE A 3 11.87 13.03 1.74
C PHE A 3 10.51 13.16 2.45
N LEU A 4 9.43 13.36 1.70
CA LEU A 4 8.08 13.55 2.23
C LEU A 4 7.39 12.22 2.55
N THR A 5 7.76 11.17 1.83
CA THR A 5 7.14 9.85 1.93
C THR A 5 7.12 9.28 3.36
N PRO A 6 8.22 9.30 4.14
CA PRO A 6 8.19 8.82 5.52
C PRO A 6 7.27 9.65 6.42
N SER A 7 7.25 10.98 6.27
CA SER A 7 6.37 11.87 7.02
C SER A 7 4.89 11.62 6.70
N LEU A 8 4.57 11.37 5.43
CA LEU A 8 3.22 11.03 4.99
C LEU A 8 2.74 9.72 5.62
N LEU A 9 3.58 8.68 5.58
CA LEU A 9 3.26 7.37 6.15
C LEU A 9 3.12 7.44 7.69
N LEU A 10 3.92 8.25 8.36
CA LEU A 10 3.77 8.53 9.79
C LEU A 10 2.43 9.21 10.10
N GLY A 11 2.05 10.23 9.31
CA GLY A 11 0.75 10.89 9.46
C GLY A 11 -0.43 9.92 9.27
N GLN A 12 -0.33 8.98 8.33
CA GLN A 12 -1.34 7.93 8.14
C GLN A 12 -1.46 7.02 9.37
N VAL A 13 -0.34 6.58 9.95
CA VAL A 13 -0.34 5.74 11.15
C VAL A 13 -1.02 6.46 12.32
N ILE A 14 -0.67 7.73 12.54
CA ILE A 14 -1.27 8.54 13.62
C ILE A 14 -2.76 8.76 13.39
N GLY A 15 -3.16 9.10 12.16
CA GLY A 15 -4.58 9.29 11.82
C GLY A 15 -5.41 8.03 12.07
N ARG A 16 -4.88 6.84 11.77
CA ARG A 16 -5.57 5.58 12.06
C ARG A 16 -5.71 5.29 13.55
N PHE A 17 -4.83 5.83 14.38
CA PHE A 17 -4.93 5.71 15.83
C PHE A 17 -6.11 6.55 16.37
N ALA A 18 -6.38 7.72 15.77
CA ALA A 18 -7.58 8.50 16.11
C ALA A 18 -8.88 7.76 15.76
N ASN A 19 -8.92 7.08 14.61
CA ASN A 19 -10.09 6.29 14.20
C ASN A 19 -10.44 5.16 15.19
N PHE A 20 -9.44 4.62 15.90
CA PHE A 20 -9.68 3.61 16.94
C PHE A 20 -10.45 4.19 18.12
N PHE A 21 -10.03 5.36 18.62
CA PHE A 21 -10.70 6.02 19.74
C PHE A 21 -12.10 6.50 19.40
N ASN A 22 -12.33 6.92 18.14
CA ASN A 22 -13.64 7.39 17.69
C ASN A 22 -14.57 6.26 17.23
N TYR A 23 -14.11 5.01 17.13
CA TYR A 23 -14.88 3.89 16.56
C TYR A 23 -15.34 4.12 15.11
N GLU A 24 -14.57 4.85 14.30
CA GLU A 24 -15.01 5.37 12.98
C GLU A 24 -14.50 4.56 11.76
N SER A 25 -13.74 3.48 11.95
CA SER A 25 -13.26 2.68 10.81
C SER A 25 -12.88 1.25 11.19
N TYR A 26 -13.91 0.44 11.44
CA TYR A 26 -13.82 -0.99 11.66
C TYR A 26 -14.37 -1.77 10.45
N GLY A 27 -13.96 -3.03 10.33
CA GLY A 27 -14.34 -3.91 9.23
C GLY A 27 -15.62 -4.69 9.51
N GLY A 28 -15.77 -5.82 8.81
CA GLY A 28 -16.93 -6.70 9.00
C GLY A 28 -17.02 -7.38 10.37
N PRO A 29 -18.20 -7.89 10.76
CA PRO A 29 -18.36 -8.72 11.94
C PRO A 29 -17.39 -9.89 11.94
N THR A 30 -16.85 -10.23 13.11
CA THR A 30 -15.85 -11.29 13.20
C THR A 30 -15.83 -11.98 14.55
N SER A 31 -15.30 -13.20 14.55
CA SER A 31 -15.13 -14.04 15.73
C SER A 31 -13.67 -14.23 16.14
N VAL A 32 -12.71 -13.60 15.44
CA VAL A 32 -11.28 -13.72 15.75
C VAL A 32 -10.95 -13.22 17.16
N PHE A 33 -9.90 -13.76 17.79
CA PHE A 33 -9.59 -13.43 19.19
C PHE A 33 -9.13 -11.98 19.42
N TRP A 34 -8.57 -11.31 18.40
CA TRP A 34 -8.19 -9.89 18.42
C TRP A 34 -9.31 -8.96 17.92
N LYS A 35 -10.57 -9.43 17.92
CA LYS A 35 -11.73 -8.62 17.50
C LYS A 35 -11.86 -7.33 18.32
N MET A 36 -12.33 -6.28 17.68
CA MET A 36 -12.62 -5.00 18.32
C MET A 36 -14.08 -4.96 18.74
N TYR A 37 -14.33 -4.60 20.00
CA TYR A 37 -15.67 -4.27 20.47
C TYR A 37 -16.06 -2.88 19.96
N VAL A 38 -17.28 -2.75 19.42
CA VAL A 38 -17.86 -1.46 19.03
C VAL A 38 -19.15 -1.27 19.82
N PRO A 39 -19.30 -0.17 20.58
CA PRO A 39 -20.52 0.10 21.33
C PRO A 39 -21.68 0.39 20.38
N ASP A 40 -22.91 0.07 20.81
CA ASP A 40 -24.12 0.23 19.99
C ASP A 40 -24.30 1.69 19.51
N SER A 41 -23.89 2.68 20.31
CA SER A 41 -23.93 4.10 19.96
C SER A 41 -22.99 4.51 18.82
N ALA A 42 -22.00 3.69 18.49
CA ALA A 42 -21.05 3.93 17.40
C ALA A 42 -21.16 2.87 16.30
N ASN A 43 -22.16 1.98 16.39
CA ASN A 43 -22.33 0.91 15.42
C ASN A 43 -23.14 1.40 14.22
N PHE A 44 -22.46 1.74 13.13
CA PHE A 44 -23.09 2.13 11.86
C PHE A 44 -23.89 1.00 11.19
N TYR A 45 -23.68 -0.25 11.61
CA TYR A 45 -24.40 -1.42 11.10
C TYR A 45 -25.40 -1.93 12.14
N GLU A 46 -26.31 -1.06 12.58
CA GLU A 46 -27.33 -1.33 13.61
C GLU A 46 -28.10 -2.65 13.36
N ASN A 47 -28.29 -3.02 12.10
CA ASN A 47 -29.03 -4.22 11.69
C ASN A 47 -28.30 -5.55 11.91
N LEU A 48 -27.01 -5.56 12.25
CA LEU A 48 -26.24 -6.81 12.32
C LEU A 48 -26.36 -7.54 13.67
N ASN A 49 -26.87 -6.91 14.74
CA ASN A 49 -26.89 -7.46 16.11
C ASN A 49 -25.54 -8.06 16.53
N GLN A 50 -24.44 -7.48 16.01
CA GLN A 50 -23.06 -7.89 16.27
C GLN A 50 -22.34 -6.74 16.98
N LYS A 51 -21.57 -7.08 18.02
CA LYS A 51 -20.78 -6.12 18.80
C LYS A 51 -19.28 -6.21 18.54
N PHE A 52 -18.86 -7.19 17.73
CA PHE A 52 -17.46 -7.49 17.48
C PHE A 52 -17.12 -7.48 16.00
N PHE A 53 -16.10 -6.69 15.66
CA PHE A 53 -15.73 -6.41 14.28
C PHE A 53 -14.22 -6.54 14.06
N HIS A 54 -13.82 -6.70 12.80
CA HIS A 54 -12.42 -6.68 12.41
C HIS A 54 -11.81 -5.31 12.73
N PRO A 55 -10.72 -5.23 13.52
CA PRO A 55 -9.99 -3.98 13.75
C PRO A 55 -9.18 -3.58 12.50
N THR A 56 -9.85 -3.09 11.46
CA THR A 56 -9.20 -2.65 10.21
C THR A 56 -8.14 -1.57 10.45
N PHE A 57 -8.31 -0.75 11.49
CA PHE A 57 -7.28 0.21 11.89
C PHE A 57 -5.94 -0.47 12.23
N LEU A 58 -5.94 -1.63 12.91
CA LEU A 58 -4.72 -2.39 13.22
C LEU A 58 -4.10 -2.96 11.95
N TYR A 59 -4.95 -3.46 11.04
CA TYR A 59 -4.51 -4.02 9.76
C TYR A 59 -3.88 -2.95 8.87
N GLU A 60 -4.18 -1.68 9.09
CA GLU A 60 -3.47 -0.57 8.45
C GLU A 60 -2.24 -0.14 9.25
N ILE A 61 -2.35 0.10 10.56
CA ILE A 61 -1.26 0.66 11.37
C ILE A 61 -0.03 -0.23 11.38
N ILE A 62 -0.19 -1.53 11.67
CA ILE A 62 0.94 -2.43 11.86
C ILE A 62 1.81 -2.50 10.60
N PRO A 63 1.28 -2.86 9.43
CA PRO A 63 2.13 -2.96 8.25
C PRO A 63 2.57 -1.58 7.72
N ASN A 64 1.80 -0.51 7.91
CA ASN A 64 2.29 0.84 7.55
C ASN A 64 3.44 1.28 8.46
N PHE A 65 3.42 0.93 9.74
CA PHE A 65 4.52 1.22 10.65
C PHE A 65 5.75 0.37 10.33
N ILE A 66 5.57 -0.92 10.01
CA ILE A 66 6.66 -1.78 9.52
C ILE A 66 7.25 -1.19 8.23
N LEU A 67 6.42 -0.78 7.28
CA LEU A 67 6.86 -0.13 6.05
C LEU A 67 7.65 1.15 6.35
N LEU A 68 7.21 1.97 7.31
CA LEU A 68 7.93 3.17 7.73
C LEU A 68 9.34 2.83 8.24
N LEU A 69 9.45 1.84 9.12
CA LEU A 69 10.74 1.40 9.66
C LEU A 69 11.66 0.88 8.55
N VAL A 70 11.13 0.11 7.60
CA VAL A 70 11.87 -0.37 6.43
C VAL A 70 12.37 0.81 5.59
N LEU A 71 11.52 1.81 5.30
CA LEU A 71 11.91 2.99 4.53
C LEU A 71 12.99 3.82 5.24
N LEU A 72 12.87 4.02 6.56
CA LEU A 72 13.85 4.74 7.37
C LEU A 72 15.18 3.99 7.49
N TRP A 73 15.14 2.66 7.61
CA TRP A 73 16.34 1.83 7.61
C TRP A 73 17.10 1.93 6.29
N ASN A 74 16.38 1.82 5.17
CA ASN A 74 16.96 2.00 3.84
C ASN A 74 17.53 3.41 3.65
N TYR A 75 16.91 4.42 4.25
CA TYR A 75 17.41 5.80 4.23
C TYR A 75 18.75 5.97 4.97
N ARG A 76 18.99 5.19 6.04
CA ARG A 76 20.22 5.24 6.85
C ARG A 76 21.41 4.48 6.23
N GLY A 77 21.16 3.33 5.59
CA GLY A 77 22.20 2.37 5.22
C GLY A 77 22.73 2.46 3.78
N LEU A 78 23.48 3.49 3.40
CA LEU A 78 24.32 3.49 2.16
C LEU A 78 23.64 3.69 0.79
N THR A 79 22.32 3.91 0.68
CA THR A 79 21.77 4.41 -0.59
C THR A 79 22.04 5.90 -0.70
N LYS A 80 23.18 6.25 -1.32
CA LYS A 80 23.47 7.60 -1.82
C LYS A 80 22.18 8.22 -2.33
N ARG A 81 21.76 9.36 -1.74
CA ARG A 81 20.63 10.24 -2.11
C ARG A 81 20.30 10.15 -3.60
N LYS A 82 19.50 9.16 -4.01
CA LYS A 82 19.15 8.91 -5.41
C LYS A 82 17.65 8.76 -5.46
N ALA A 83 17.03 9.76 -6.08
CA ALA A 83 15.60 9.95 -6.14
C ALA A 83 14.87 8.70 -6.66
N GLY A 84 13.71 8.42 -6.09
CA GLY A 84 12.73 7.43 -6.53
C GLY A 84 12.73 6.12 -5.75
N LEU A 85 13.76 5.82 -4.95
CA LEU A 85 13.83 4.52 -4.25
C LEU A 85 12.82 4.46 -3.09
N VAL A 86 12.80 5.48 -2.23
CA VAL A 86 11.92 5.51 -1.06
C VAL A 86 10.46 5.59 -1.50
N PHE A 87 10.16 6.46 -2.47
CA PHE A 87 8.83 6.57 -3.04
C PHE A 87 8.38 5.28 -3.75
N GLY A 88 9.26 4.62 -4.52
CA GLY A 88 8.93 3.37 -5.21
C GLY A 88 8.55 2.24 -4.25
N PHE A 89 9.32 2.07 -3.16
CA PHE A 89 9.00 1.09 -2.12
C PHE A 89 7.73 1.45 -1.35
N TYR A 90 7.51 2.75 -1.08
CA TYR A 90 6.27 3.21 -0.48
C TYR A 90 5.05 2.90 -1.34
N ALA A 91 5.08 3.26 -2.63
CA ALA A 91 3.95 3.06 -3.53
C ALA A 91 3.60 1.57 -3.65
N LEU A 92 4.62 0.72 -3.79
CA LEU A 92 4.43 -0.73 -3.82
C LEU A 92 3.90 -1.28 -2.49
N GLY A 93 4.55 -0.95 -1.38
CA GLY A 93 4.19 -1.47 -0.06
C GLY A 93 2.81 -0.99 0.40
N TYR A 94 2.52 0.30 0.25
CA TYR A 94 1.22 0.88 0.59
C TYR A 94 0.09 0.31 -0.27
N GLY A 95 0.34 0.13 -1.57
CA GLY A 95 -0.63 -0.50 -2.47
C GLY A 95 -0.95 -1.93 -2.03
N ILE A 96 0.05 -2.74 -1.67
CA ILE A 96 -0.15 -4.09 -1.12
C ILE A 96 -1.02 -4.04 0.15
N ILE A 97 -0.66 -3.18 1.11
CA ILE A 97 -1.42 -3.03 2.36
C ILE A 97 -2.88 -2.68 2.07
N ARG A 98 -3.11 -1.67 1.22
CA ARG A 98 -4.46 -1.24 0.84
C ARG A 98 -5.25 -2.34 0.17
N PHE A 99 -4.63 -3.08 -0.73
CA PHE A 99 -5.29 -4.20 -1.41
C PHE A 99 -5.80 -5.24 -0.43
N PHE A 100 -5.01 -5.62 0.58
CA PHE A 100 -5.41 -6.62 1.58
C PHE A 100 -6.43 -6.10 2.60
N VAL A 101 -6.23 -4.88 3.13
CA VAL A 101 -7.13 -4.30 4.13
C VAL A 101 -8.54 -4.14 3.57
N GLU A 102 -8.65 -3.85 2.27
CA GLU A 102 -9.94 -3.63 1.61
C GLU A 102 -10.88 -4.83 1.69
N PHE A 103 -10.36 -6.07 1.70
CA PHE A 103 -11.20 -7.27 1.86
C PHE A 103 -11.94 -7.32 3.19
N PHE A 104 -11.42 -6.65 4.23
CA PHE A 104 -12.03 -6.62 5.55
C PHE A 104 -13.00 -5.46 5.73
N ARG A 105 -13.01 -4.48 4.82
CA ARG A 105 -13.90 -3.32 4.89
C ARG A 105 -15.30 -3.67 4.38
N LEU A 106 -16.31 -3.04 4.97
CA LEU A 106 -17.70 -3.17 4.52
C LEU A 106 -18.17 -1.95 3.72
N ASP A 107 -17.52 -0.81 3.89
CA ASP A 107 -17.89 0.50 3.37
C ASP A 107 -17.11 0.85 2.09
N ALA A 108 -17.04 -0.10 1.15
CA ALA A 108 -16.30 0.12 -0.08
C ALA A 108 -17.13 0.85 -1.12
N LEU A 109 -16.51 1.86 -1.75
CA LEU A 109 -17.02 2.38 -3.02
C LEU A 109 -16.82 1.30 -4.08
N VAL A 110 -17.92 0.69 -4.48
CA VAL A 110 -17.98 -0.36 -5.50
C VAL A 110 -18.33 0.27 -6.84
N ILE A 111 -17.65 -0.17 -7.89
CA ILE A 111 -18.12 0.07 -9.25
C ILE A 111 -19.18 -0.99 -9.54
N GLU A 112 -20.43 -0.56 -9.64
CA GLU A 112 -21.53 -1.43 -10.09
C GLU A 112 -21.32 -1.75 -11.56
N LEU A 113 -20.68 -2.89 -11.84
CA LEU A 113 -20.61 -3.46 -13.17
C LEU A 113 -21.93 -4.21 -13.47
N PRO A 114 -22.28 -4.39 -14.75
CA PRO A 114 -23.42 -5.23 -15.11
C PRO A 114 -23.28 -6.60 -14.45
N LYS A 115 -24.27 -6.95 -13.60
CA LYS A 115 -24.26 -8.15 -12.75
C LYS A 115 -24.04 -9.45 -13.55
N TYR A 116 -24.41 -9.41 -14.83
CA TYR A 116 -24.18 -10.46 -15.81
C TYR A 116 -23.63 -9.85 -17.09
N PHE A 117 -22.38 -10.17 -17.42
CA PHE A 117 -21.90 -9.99 -18.79
C PHE A 117 -22.29 -11.24 -19.60
N HIS A 118 -23.34 -11.12 -20.41
CA HIS A 118 -23.77 -12.21 -21.30
C HIS A 118 -22.95 -12.15 -22.59
N TRP A 119 -21.90 -12.97 -22.68
CA TRP A 119 -21.28 -13.33 -23.95
C TRP A 119 -21.91 -14.64 -24.45
N PRO A 120 -22.09 -14.87 -25.77
CA PRO A 120 -22.78 -16.06 -26.29
C PRO A 120 -22.19 -17.41 -25.85
N ILE A 121 -20.97 -17.41 -25.30
CA ILE A 121 -20.21 -18.62 -24.95
C ILE A 121 -19.84 -18.65 -23.44
N LEU A 122 -19.98 -17.54 -22.71
CA LEU A 122 -19.53 -17.46 -21.32
C LEU A 122 -20.33 -16.43 -20.52
N SER A 123 -20.92 -16.88 -19.42
CA SER A 123 -21.51 -16.02 -18.38
C SER A 123 -20.52 -15.91 -17.21
N ILE A 124 -19.92 -14.73 -17.03
CA ILE A 124 -19.05 -14.44 -15.90
C ILE A 124 -19.86 -13.67 -14.85
N GLU A 125 -19.94 -14.18 -13.62
CA GLU A 125 -20.36 -13.39 -12.47
C GLU A 125 -19.22 -12.44 -12.10
N ILE A 126 -19.41 -11.15 -12.35
CA ILE A 126 -18.44 -10.14 -11.94
C ILE A 126 -18.74 -9.80 -10.49
N HIS A 127 -17.94 -10.32 -9.55
CA HIS A 127 -17.96 -9.80 -8.19
C HIS A 127 -17.57 -8.32 -8.19
N GLU A 128 -18.33 -7.54 -7.43
CA GLU A 128 -18.18 -6.09 -7.21
C GLU A 128 -16.70 -5.67 -7.08
N ILE A 129 -16.21 -4.91 -8.07
CA ILE A 129 -14.83 -4.41 -8.04
C ILE A 129 -14.80 -3.13 -7.21
N ARG A 130 -14.02 -3.14 -6.13
CA ARG A 130 -13.85 -1.99 -5.24
C ARG A 130 -12.87 -1.00 -5.84
N VAL A 131 -13.24 0.29 -5.88
CA VAL A 131 -12.40 1.36 -6.46
C VAL A 131 -11.02 1.42 -5.81
N SER A 132 -10.96 1.19 -4.49
CA SER A 132 -9.71 1.19 -3.72
C SER A 132 -8.78 0.03 -4.09
N GLN A 133 -9.29 -1.13 -4.53
CA GLN A 133 -8.45 -2.22 -5.03
C GLN A 133 -7.80 -1.85 -6.36
N LEU A 134 -8.54 -1.21 -7.27
CA LEU A 134 -8.00 -0.72 -8.53
C LEU A 134 -6.95 0.38 -8.28
N ALA A 135 -7.24 1.32 -7.38
CA ALA A 135 -6.30 2.36 -6.98
C ALA A 135 -5.03 1.78 -6.35
N ALA A 136 -5.17 0.73 -5.52
CA ALA A 136 -4.05 0.01 -4.93
C ALA A 136 -3.18 -0.67 -6.00
N LEU A 137 -3.80 -1.37 -6.97
CA LEU A 137 -3.09 -2.00 -8.08
C LEU A 137 -2.36 -0.97 -8.96
N PHE A 138 -3.02 0.16 -9.25
CA PHE A 138 -2.40 1.27 -9.97
C PHE A 138 -1.17 1.80 -9.23
N LEU A 139 -1.28 2.01 -7.91
CA LEU A 139 -0.16 2.48 -7.10
C LEU A 139 0.99 1.46 -7.06
N MET A 140 0.68 0.16 -6.98
CA MET A 140 1.69 -0.90 -7.07
C MET A 140 2.42 -0.86 -8.42
N LEU A 141 1.69 -0.70 -9.52
CA LEU A 141 2.28 -0.57 -10.86
C LEU A 141 3.20 0.65 -10.96
N VAL A 142 2.77 1.80 -10.46
CA VAL A 142 3.61 3.01 -10.40
C VAL A 142 4.88 2.75 -9.58
N GLY A 143 4.76 2.10 -8.42
CA GLY A 143 5.90 1.71 -7.59
C GLY A 143 6.90 0.82 -8.33
N LEU A 144 6.41 -0.22 -9.01
CA LEU A 144 7.23 -1.13 -9.81
C LEU A 144 7.93 -0.43 -10.97
N ILE A 145 7.22 0.44 -11.69
CA ILE A 145 7.77 1.24 -12.80
C ILE A 145 8.91 2.12 -12.28
N VAL A 146 8.68 2.86 -11.19
CA VAL A 146 9.70 3.72 -10.58
C VAL A 146 10.93 2.91 -10.16
N LEU A 147 10.74 1.76 -9.51
CA LEU A 147 11.84 0.89 -9.09
C LEU A 147 12.62 0.31 -10.27
N LYS A 148 11.91 -0.10 -11.34
CA LYS A 148 12.52 -0.63 -12.58
C LYS A 148 13.34 0.44 -13.29
N PHE A 149 12.76 1.60 -13.59
CA PHE A 149 13.48 2.72 -14.22
C PHE A 149 14.70 3.13 -13.39
N ARG A 150 14.56 3.17 -12.07
CA ARG A 150 15.70 3.42 -11.18
C ARG A 150 16.79 2.36 -11.32
N SER A 151 16.42 1.08 -11.39
CA SER A 151 17.38 -0.02 -11.53
C SER A 151 18.22 0.12 -12.81
N GLU A 152 17.58 0.51 -13.92
CA GLU A 152 18.22 0.74 -15.22
C GLU A 152 19.18 1.95 -15.18
N ILE A 153 18.74 3.08 -14.60
CA ILE A 153 19.58 4.28 -14.46
C ILE A 153 20.84 3.99 -13.62
N VAL A 154 20.68 3.24 -12.52
CA VAL A 154 21.82 2.87 -11.66
C VAL A 154 22.79 1.95 -12.39
N TYR A 155 22.28 1.01 -13.18
CA TYR A 155 23.09 0.13 -14.00
C TYR A 155 23.89 0.91 -15.05
N ILE A 156 23.24 1.78 -15.83
CA ILE A 156 23.89 2.61 -16.87
C ILE A 156 24.96 3.52 -16.25
N ARG A 157 24.68 4.13 -15.09
CA ARG A 157 25.67 4.99 -14.43
C ARG A 157 26.89 4.20 -13.96
N LYS A 158 26.71 2.98 -13.48
CA LYS A 158 27.82 2.11 -13.07
C LYS A 158 28.67 1.71 -14.28
N SER A 159 28.03 1.28 -15.39
CA SER A 159 28.74 0.90 -16.61
C SER A 159 29.53 2.06 -17.23
N MET A 160 28.99 3.29 -17.23
CA MET A 160 29.72 4.47 -17.69
C MET A 160 30.96 4.79 -16.82
N ILE A 161 30.86 4.62 -15.49
CA ILE A 161 31.99 4.82 -14.58
C ILE A 161 33.06 3.76 -14.86
N ASP A 162 32.67 2.50 -14.99
CA ASP A 162 33.59 1.39 -15.26
C ASP A 162 34.30 1.57 -16.63
N LEU A 163 33.57 2.04 -17.65
CA LEU A 163 34.14 2.39 -18.96
C LEU A 163 35.15 3.54 -18.87
N LYS A 164 34.84 4.59 -18.10
CA LYS A 164 35.75 5.74 -17.91
C LYS A 164 37.04 5.32 -17.20
N VAL A 165 36.92 4.53 -16.13
CA VAL A 165 38.08 3.96 -15.41
C VAL A 165 38.93 3.08 -16.32
N LYS A 166 38.30 2.25 -17.17
CA LYS A 166 39.03 1.39 -18.14
C LYS A 166 39.73 2.21 -19.22
N LYS A 167 39.15 3.34 -19.66
CA LYS A 167 39.78 4.26 -20.64
C LYS A 167 40.98 4.97 -20.03
N ASP A 168 40.86 5.51 -18.82
CA ASP A 168 41.95 6.23 -18.14
C ASP A 168 43.16 5.33 -17.86
N ARG A 169 42.94 4.03 -17.60
CA ARG A 169 44.03 3.05 -17.46
C ARG A 169 44.78 2.78 -18.77
N ARG A 170 44.11 2.82 -19.92
CA ARG A 170 44.76 2.57 -21.22
C ARG A 170 45.59 3.74 -21.73
N ILE A 171 45.32 4.96 -21.28
CA ILE A 171 46.06 6.17 -21.69
C ILE A 171 47.39 6.30 -20.90
N LYS A 172 47.52 5.59 -19.77
CA LYS A 172 48.68 5.63 -18.88
C LYS A 172 49.73 4.53 -19.16
N VAL A 173 49.55 3.73 -20.20
CA VAL A 173 50.47 2.67 -20.66
C VAL A 173 50.93 3.04 -22.06
#